data_AF-A0A140K8L6-F1
#
_entry.id   AF-A0A140K8L6-F1
#
_cell.length_a   1.000
_cell.length_b   1.000
_cell.length_c   1.000
_cell.angle_alpha   90.00
_cell.angle_beta   90.00
_cell.angle_gamma   90.00
#
_symmetry.space_group_name_H-M   'P 1'
#
loop_
_entity.id
_entity.type
_entity.pdbx_description
1 polymer ?
#
loop_
_entity_poly.entity_id
_entity_poly.type
_entity_poly.pdbx_seq_one_letter_code
_entity_poly.pdbx_strand_id
1 'polypeptide(L)' 'MKSERLNQRELTPEEKQELEKLRAMIESATADGVLTKYERDRISAAMRADGKVTVEELELVRTLMQEKAATGEIKLDYS' A
#
# COMPACT_ATOMS: atom_id res chain seq x y z
N MET A 1 -4.73 19.83 -19.20
CA MET A 1 -3.57 19.66 -18.30
C MET A 1 -4.00 18.83 -17.10
N LYS A 2 -3.44 17.63 -16.94
CA LYS A 2 -3.13 17.01 -15.64
C LYS A 2 -2.47 15.66 -15.90
N SER A 3 -1.15 15.76 -16.04
CA SER A 3 -0.16 14.78 -15.61
C SER A 3 -0.30 13.39 -16.23
N GLU A 4 0.33 13.27 -17.39
CA GLU A 4 0.95 12.04 -17.87
C GLU A 4 1.60 11.30 -16.69
N ARG A 5 1.08 10.11 -16.36
CA ARG A 5 1.71 9.17 -15.44
C ARG A 5 2.96 8.62 -16.12
N LEU A 6 4.00 9.44 -16.20
CA LEU A 6 5.24 9.22 -16.95
C LEU A 6 6.14 8.10 -16.38
N ASN A 7 5.60 7.20 -15.56
CA ASN A 7 6.33 6.06 -15.02
C ASN A 7 5.52 4.75 -15.05
N GLN A 8 4.49 4.63 -15.90
CA GLN A 8 3.83 3.34 -16.18
C GLN A 8 4.81 2.39 -16.86
N ARG A 9 5.69 1.78 -16.06
CA ARG A 9 6.18 0.44 -16.34
C ARG A 9 4.92 -0.42 -16.42
N GLU A 10 4.70 -1.10 -17.53
CA GLU A 10 3.60 -2.05 -17.62
C GLU A 10 3.86 -3.15 -16.59
N LEU A 11 3.22 -3.02 -15.42
CA LEU A 11 3.22 -4.07 -14.41
C LEU A 11 2.80 -5.37 -15.09
N THR A 12 3.60 -6.41 -14.90
CA THR A 12 3.24 -7.74 -15.39
C THR A 12 1.90 -8.17 -14.77
N PRO A 13 1.21 -9.14 -15.37
CA PRO A 13 -0.02 -9.68 -14.77
C PRO A 13 0.19 -10.12 -13.32
N GLU A 14 1.37 -10.65 -13.01
CA GLU A 14 1.79 -11.06 -11.67
C GLU A 14 1.96 -9.83 -10.75
N GLU A 15 2.70 -8.80 -11.19
CA GLU A 15 2.89 -7.58 -10.40
C GLU A 15 1.55 -6.85 -10.13
N LYS A 16 0.61 -6.85 -11.10
CA LYS A 16 -0.74 -6.31 -10.90
C LYS A 16 -1.52 -7.08 -9.84
N GLN A 17 -1.44 -8.42 -9.88
CA GLN A 17 -2.12 -9.27 -8.92
C GLN A 17 -1.54 -9.09 -7.51
N GLU A 18 -0.22 -8.96 -7.37
CA GLU A 18 0.42 -8.63 -6.09
C GLU A 18 0.01 -7.24 -5.60
N LEU A 19 -0.08 -6.24 -6.49
CA LEU A 19 -0.49 -4.89 -6.14
C LEU A 19 -1.95 -4.83 -5.67
N GLU A 20 -2.85 -5.59 -6.29
CA GLU A 20 -4.24 -5.73 -5.84
C GLU A 20 -4.34 -6.45 -4.48
N LYS A 21 -3.55 -7.50 -4.25
CA LYS A 21 -3.47 -8.17 -2.95
C LYS A 21 -2.96 -7.23 -1.86
N LEU A 22 -1.91 -6.45 -2.17
CA LEU A 22 -1.35 -5.48 -1.26
C LEU A 22 -2.39 -4.42 -0.91
N ARG A 23 -3.12 -3.90 -1.90
CA ARG A 23 -4.23 -2.99 -1.69
C ARG A 23 -5.28 -3.57 -0.75
N ALA A 24 -5.77 -4.78 -1.03
CA ALA A 24 -6.78 -5.44 -0.20
C ALA A 24 -6.27 -5.68 1.24
N MET A 25 -5.00 -6.01 1.40
CA MET A 25 -4.37 -6.18 2.70
C MET A 25 -4.34 -4.86 3.48
N ILE A 26 -3.98 -3.75 2.83
CA ILE A 26 -3.99 -2.42 3.44
C ILE A 26 -5.41 -2.02 3.81
N GLU A 27 -6.39 -2.22 2.92
CA GLU A 27 -7.80 -1.93 3.21
C GLU A 27 -8.31 -2.75 4.41
N SER A 28 -7.93 -4.02 4.51
CA SER A 28 -8.27 -4.87 5.66
C SER A 28 -7.56 -4.44 6.95
N ALA A 29 -6.27 -4.08 6.87
CA ALA A 29 -5.45 -3.62 8.00
C ALA A 29 -5.77 -2.19 8.45
N THR A 30 -6.71 -1.54 7.76
CA THR A 30 -7.18 -0.19 8.09
C THR A 30 -8.67 -0.18 8.37
N ALA A 31 -9.36 -1.33 8.26
CA ALA A 31 -10.79 -1.46 8.48
C ALA A 31 -11.19 -1.33 9.95
N ASP A 32 -10.28 -1.68 10.86
CA ASP A 32 -10.42 -1.47 12.31
C ASP A 32 -10.10 -0.03 12.74
N GLY A 33 -9.64 0.80 11.79
CA GLY A 33 -9.27 2.19 11.99
C GLY A 33 -7.99 2.40 12.80
N VAL A 34 -7.17 1.36 12.99
CA VAL A 34 -5.89 1.47 13.69
C VAL A 34 -4.83 0.73 12.89
N LEU A 35 -3.91 1.47 12.29
CA LEU A 35 -2.75 0.85 11.67
C LEU A 35 -1.68 0.61 12.73
N THR A 36 -1.51 -0.65 13.11
CA THR A 36 -0.49 -1.07 14.06
C THR A 36 0.89 -1.25 13.41
N LYS A 37 1.94 -1.27 14.23
CA LYS A 37 3.29 -1.66 13.76
C LYS A 37 3.30 -3.05 13.13
N TYR A 38 2.56 -4.00 13.70
CA TYR A 38 2.46 -5.37 13.18
C TYR A 38 1.88 -5.39 11.77
N GLU A 39 0.82 -4.63 11.52
CA GLU A 39 0.19 -4.55 10.19
C GLU A 39 1.09 -3.88 9.17
N ARG A 40 1.76 -2.78 9.56
CA ARG A 40 2.77 -2.15 8.71
C ARG A 40 3.90 -3.12 8.34
N ASP A 41 4.38 -3.91 9.30
CA ASP A 41 5.40 -4.93 9.04
C ASP A 41 4.86 -6.04 8.14
N ARG A 42 3.59 -6.41 8.27
CA ARG A 42 2.91 -7.38 7.40
C ARG A 42 2.79 -6.86 5.96
N ILE A 43 2.41 -5.61 5.78
CA ILE A 43 2.35 -4.91 4.49
C ILE A 43 3.76 -4.85 3.88
N SER A 44 4.76 -4.46 4.67
CA SER A 44 6.16 -4.40 4.23
C SER A 44 6.71 -5.78 3.85
N ALA A 45 6.29 -6.83 4.56
CA ALA A 45 6.65 -8.20 4.26
C ALA A 45 5.96 -8.69 2.98
N ALA A 46 4.69 -8.34 2.76
CA ALA A 46 3.96 -8.65 1.54
C ALA A 46 4.61 -8.01 0.31
N MET A 47 5.01 -6.73 0.39
CA MET A 47 5.78 -6.06 -0.67
C MET A 47 7.13 -6.71 -0.96
N ARG A 48 7.71 -7.40 0.02
CA ARG A 48 8.98 -8.11 -0.12
C ARG A 48 8.80 -9.60 -0.42
N ALA A 49 7.57 -10.11 -0.39
CA ALA A 49 7.28 -11.53 -0.56
C ALA A 49 7.56 -11.98 -1.99
N ASP A 50 7.31 -11.11 -2.97
CA ASP A 50 7.66 -11.31 -4.38
C ASP A 50 9.18 -11.09 -4.66
N GLY A 51 9.95 -10.74 -3.62
CA GLY A 51 11.39 -10.45 -3.75
C GLY A 51 11.71 -9.15 -4.50
N LYS A 52 10.68 -8.39 -4.90
CA LYS A 52 10.79 -7.11 -5.59
C LYS A 52 9.83 -6.11 -4.97
N VAL A 53 10.38 -5.05 -4.38
CA VAL A 53 9.59 -3.89 -3.99
C VAL A 53 9.55 -2.92 -5.16
N THR A 54 8.39 -2.77 -5.77
CA THR A 54 8.20 -1.80 -6.86
C THR A 54 7.92 -0.40 -6.30
N VAL A 55 8.17 0.63 -7.12
CA VAL A 55 7.84 2.01 -6.76
C VAL A 55 6.33 2.18 -6.64
N GLU A 56 5.56 1.48 -7.47
CA GLU A 56 4.10 1.53 -7.46
C GLU A 56 3.50 1.00 -6.15
N GLU A 57 4.03 -0.10 -5.60
CA GLU A 57 3.62 -0.60 -4.28
C GLU A 57 3.95 0.38 -3.16
N LEU A 58 5.14 1.00 -3.20
CA LEU A 58 5.55 2.03 -2.25
C LEU A 58 4.63 3.26 -2.32
N GLU A 59 4.32 3.74 -3.53
CA GLU A 59 3.42 4.85 -3.74
C GLU A 59 2.00 4.51 -3.32
N LEU A 60 1.52 3.29 -3.59
CA LEU A 60 0.20 2.81 -3.16
C LEU A 60 0.08 2.84 -1.64
N VAL A 61 1.03 2.22 -0.94
CA VAL A 61 1.06 2.19 0.54
C VAL A 61 1.10 3.60 1.09
N ARG A 62 2.01 4.44 0.56
CA ARG A 62 2.16 5.83 1.02
C ARG A 62 0.89 6.64 0.82
N THR A 63 0.27 6.51 -0.35
CA THR A 63 -0.95 7.25 -0.72
C THR A 63 -2.12 6.79 0.14
N LEU A 64 -2.36 5.47 0.24
CA LEU A 64 -3.44 4.94 1.08
C LEU A 64 -3.26 5.30 2.55
N MET A 65 -2.04 5.22 3.09
CA MET A 65 -1.78 5.62 4.46
C MET A 65 -1.99 7.13 4.66
N GLN A 66 -1.52 7.97 3.74
CA GLN A 66 -1.75 9.41 3.82
C GLN A 66 -3.23 9.78 3.70
N GLU A 67 -3.94 9.22 2.72
CA GLU A 67 -5.36 9.48 2.52
C GLU A 67 -6.16 9.04 3.73
N LYS A 68 -5.97 7.80 4.20
CA LYS A 68 -6.70 7.27 5.35
C LYS A 68 -6.36 7.99 6.66
N ALA A 69 -5.11 8.43 6.83
CA ALA A 69 -4.73 9.24 7.98
C ALA A 69 -5.31 10.66 7.89
N ALA A 70 -5.37 11.23 6.68
CA ALA A 70 -5.93 12.56 6.43
C ALA A 70 -7.45 12.59 6.58
N THR A 71 -8.16 11.53 6.18
CA THR A 71 -9.61 11.36 6.41
C THR A 71 -9.92 11.03 7.88
N GLY A 72 -8.91 10.65 8.65
CA GLY A 72 -9.08 10.17 10.03
C GLY A 72 -9.69 8.78 10.11
N GLU A 73 -9.74 8.05 8.99
CA GLU A 73 -10.15 6.64 8.95
C GLU A 73 -9.19 5.76 9.73
N ILE A 74 -7.90 6.10 9.78
CA ILE A 74 -6.89 5.33 10.53
C ILE A 74 -6.16 6.16 11.57
N LYS A 75 -5.86 5.52 12.69
CA LYS A 75 -4.95 5.99 13.71
C LYS A 75 -3.64 5.21 13.60
N LEU A 76 -2.53 5.93 13.52
CA LEU A 76 -1.21 5.30 13.49
C LEU A 76 -0.81 4.93 14.92
N ASP A 77 -0.82 3.65 15.25
CA ASP A 77 -0.38 3.14 16.55
C ASP A 77 0.93 2.35 16.37
N TYR A 78 2.04 3.02 16.64
CA TYR A 78 3.38 2.44 16.56
C TYR A 78 3.95 2.06 17.93
N SER A 79 3.06 1.90 18.91
CA SER A 79 3.36 1.69 20.33
C SER A 79 3.99 0.32 20.60
#